data_AF-D9YUB6-F1
#
_entry.id   AF-D9YUB6-F1
#
_cell.length_a   1.000
_cell.length_b   1.000
_cell.length_c   1.000
_cell.angle_alpha   90.00
_cell.angle_beta   90.00
_cell.angle_gamma   90.00
#
_symmetry.space_group_name_H-M   'P 1'
#
loop_
_entity.id
_entity.type
_entity.pdbx_description
1 polymer ?
#
loop_
_entity_poly.entity_id
_entity_poly.type
_entity_poly.pdbx_seq_one_letter_code
_entity_poly.pdbx_strand_id
1 'polypeptide(L)'
;MVKCLHKDFNHPNGYSFAPENTKIGSLQMFVSNVGSCEDMGYRVFPVDQVHKISVLDIRLANADRHAGNILVSRDGKDGQMVLTPIDHGYCFPNKFEDCTFEWLYWPQAKEPYSSETVEYIKSLDPEQDIELLRFHGWE
;
A
#
# COMPACT_ATOMS: atom_id res chain seq x y z
N MET A 1 -10.34 -3.90 -10.28
CA MET A 1 -11.68 -3.84 -9.66
C MET A 1 -12.37 -5.18 -9.79
N VAL A 2 -13.11 -5.63 -8.77
CA VAL A 2 -13.91 -6.86 -8.82
C VAL A 2 -15.39 -6.54 -8.62
N LYS A 3 -16.26 -7.42 -9.13
CA LYS A 3 -17.69 -7.41 -8.85
C LYS A 3 -18.01 -8.50 -7.84
N CYS A 4 -18.72 -8.16 -6.77
CA CYS A 4 -19.10 -9.12 -5.74
C CYS A 4 -20.55 -8.88 -5.28
N LEU A 5 -21.29 -9.96 -5.10
CA LEU A 5 -22.66 -9.97 -4.59
C LEU A 5 -22.65 -10.74 -3.26
N HIS A 6 -22.94 -10.04 -2.16
CA HIS A 6 -23.01 -10.66 -0.84
C HIS A 6 -24.07 -9.98 0.03
N LYS A 7 -24.84 -10.76 0.77
CA LYS A 7 -25.94 -10.29 1.63
C LYS A 7 -25.49 -9.41 2.79
N ASP A 8 -24.26 -9.62 3.28
CA ASP A 8 -23.71 -8.88 4.43
C ASP A 8 -23.13 -7.51 4.03
N PHE A 9 -23.09 -7.19 2.74
CA PHE A 9 -22.77 -5.82 2.32
C PHE A 9 -23.92 -4.87 2.63
N ASN A 10 -23.63 -3.58 2.75
CA ASN A 10 -24.65 -2.56 2.97
C ASN A 10 -25.59 -2.40 1.74
N HIS A 11 -26.87 -2.79 1.86
CA HIS A 11 -27.89 -2.63 0.81
C HIS A 11 -29.02 -1.71 1.30
N PRO A 12 -28.92 -0.38 1.12
CA PRO A 12 -29.85 0.57 1.73
C PRO A 12 -31.31 0.42 1.23
N ASN A 13 -31.50 -0.12 0.03
CA ASN A 13 -32.81 -0.34 -0.58
C ASN A 13 -33.32 -1.78 -0.40
N GLY A 14 -32.70 -2.55 0.50
CA GLY A 14 -32.96 -3.98 0.66
C GLY A 14 -32.14 -4.86 -0.29
N TYR A 15 -32.12 -6.15 0.03
CA TYR A 15 -31.31 -7.15 -0.66
C TYR A 15 -32.21 -8.23 -1.28
N SER A 16 -32.16 -8.37 -2.60
CA SER A 16 -32.99 -9.26 -3.41
C SER A 16 -32.20 -10.38 -4.10
N PHE A 17 -30.92 -10.60 -3.73
CA PHE A 17 -30.03 -11.56 -4.40
C PHE A 17 -29.93 -11.35 -5.92
N ALA A 18 -30.11 -10.12 -6.38
CA ALA A 18 -30.22 -9.82 -7.80
C ALA A 18 -29.05 -8.96 -8.29
N PRO A 19 -28.79 -8.90 -9.62
CA PRO A 19 -27.62 -8.23 -10.17
C PRO A 19 -27.48 -6.76 -9.76
N GLU A 20 -28.58 -6.06 -9.51
CA GLU A 20 -28.63 -4.68 -9.01
C GLU A 20 -28.01 -4.49 -7.62
N ASN A 21 -27.89 -5.55 -6.82
CA ASN A 21 -27.19 -5.53 -5.54
C ASN A 21 -25.69 -5.84 -5.68
N THR A 22 -25.18 -6.07 -6.90
CA THR A 22 -23.75 -6.32 -7.13
C THR A 22 -22.96 -5.05 -6.87
N LYS A 23 -21.91 -5.16 -6.04
CA LYS A 23 -20.99 -4.06 -5.75
C LYS A 23 -19.70 -4.22 -6.52
N ILE A 24 -19.12 -3.08 -6.91
CA ILE A 24 -17.78 -3.01 -7.50
C ILE A 24 -16.84 -2.42 -6.46
N GLY A 25 -15.67 -3.03 -6.28
CA GLY A 25 -14.67 -2.56 -5.32
C GLY A 25 -13.27 -3.09 -5.60
N SER A 26 -12.33 -2.70 -4.76
CA SER A 26 -11.02 -3.34 -4.66
C SER A 26 -11.16 -4.67 -3.89
N LEU A 27 -10.38 -5.66 -4.29
CA LEU A 27 -10.21 -6.92 -3.55
C LEU A 27 -8.73 -7.18 -3.45
N GLN A 28 -8.22 -7.17 -2.23
CA GLN A 28 -6.82 -7.38 -1.93
C GLN A 28 -6.64 -8.79 -1.36
N MET A 29 -5.56 -9.46 -1.75
CA MET A 29 -5.17 -10.73 -1.15
C MET A 29 -4.91 -10.54 0.35
N PHE A 30 -5.46 -11.42 1.18
CA PHE A 30 -5.18 -11.42 2.60
C PHE A 30 -3.74 -11.91 2.85
N VAL A 31 -3.02 -11.21 3.74
CA VAL A 31 -1.65 -11.55 4.14
C VAL A 31 -1.63 -11.86 5.63
N SER A 32 -1.27 -13.09 5.97
CA SER A 32 -1.08 -13.50 7.37
C SER A 32 0.07 -12.70 7.99
N ASN A 33 -0.15 -12.15 9.17
CA ASN A 33 0.76 -11.26 9.86
C ASN A 33 0.69 -11.49 11.37
N VAL A 34 1.62 -10.89 12.12
CA VAL A 34 1.70 -10.98 13.57
C VAL A 34 1.37 -9.65 14.27
N GLY A 35 0.84 -8.68 13.52
CA GLY A 35 0.58 -7.31 13.99
C GLY A 35 0.98 -6.25 12.97
N SER A 36 0.84 -4.99 13.36
CA SER A 36 1.26 -3.84 12.56
C SER A 36 2.58 -3.27 13.07
N CYS A 37 3.16 -2.31 12.33
CA CYS A 37 4.31 -1.57 12.81
C CYS A 37 3.98 -0.67 14.02
N GLU A 38 2.70 -0.28 14.23
CA GLU A 38 2.27 0.52 15.38
C GLU A 38 2.48 -0.21 16.70
N ASP A 39 2.36 -1.55 16.68
CA ASP A 39 2.54 -2.42 17.84
C ASP A 39 4.01 -2.69 18.17
N MET A 40 4.95 -2.19 17.36
CA MET A 40 6.37 -2.51 17.44
C MET A 40 7.27 -1.26 17.47
N GLY A 41 8.41 -1.35 18.14
CA GLY A 41 9.39 -0.25 18.13
C GLY A 41 10.08 -0.12 16.77
N TYR A 42 9.96 1.03 16.10
CA TYR A 42 10.45 1.26 14.73
C TYR A 42 11.91 0.89 14.45
N ARG A 43 12.76 0.81 15.47
CA ARG A 43 14.20 0.48 15.33
C ARG A 43 14.47 -0.94 14.87
N VAL A 44 13.51 -1.87 15.00
CA VAL A 44 13.73 -3.29 14.69
C VAL A 44 13.47 -3.63 13.22
N PHE A 45 12.92 -2.69 12.44
CA PHE A 45 12.54 -2.93 11.06
C PHE A 45 13.77 -2.97 10.14
N PRO A 46 13.86 -3.94 9.21
CA PRO A 46 14.95 -3.98 8.25
C PRO A 46 14.93 -2.75 7.33
N VAL A 47 16.12 -2.18 7.07
CA VAL A 47 16.28 -0.98 6.25
C VAL A 47 15.71 -1.17 4.84
N ASP A 48 15.99 -2.32 4.22
CA ASP A 48 15.53 -2.62 2.86
C ASP A 48 14.00 -2.67 2.75
N GLN A 49 13.31 -3.15 3.80
CA GLN A 49 11.85 -3.23 3.83
C GLN A 49 11.23 -1.83 3.93
N VAL A 50 11.79 -0.96 4.77
CA VAL A 50 11.35 0.43 4.88
C VAL A 50 11.59 1.19 3.57
N HIS A 51 12.74 0.97 2.92
CA HIS A 51 13.07 1.59 1.63
C HIS A 51 12.13 1.16 0.49
N LYS A 52 11.70 -0.11 0.46
CA LYS A 52 10.69 -0.57 -0.52
C LYS A 52 9.37 0.17 -0.36
N ILE A 53 8.94 0.37 0.89
CA ILE A 53 7.71 1.11 1.21
C ILE A 53 7.86 2.58 0.84
N SER A 54 8.98 3.22 1.17
CA SER A 54 9.19 4.65 0.86
C SER A 54 9.16 4.91 -0.65
N VAL A 55 9.77 4.04 -1.46
CA VAL A 55 9.73 4.18 -2.93
C VAL A 55 8.30 4.04 -3.45
N LEU A 56 7.52 3.08 -2.95
CA LEU A 56 6.12 2.91 -3.34
C LEU A 56 5.27 4.13 -2.95
N ASP A 57 5.32 4.54 -1.68
CA ASP A 57 4.47 5.61 -1.17
C ASP A 57 4.79 6.97 -1.80
N ILE A 58 6.08 7.27 -2.06
CA ILE A 58 6.47 8.49 -2.78
C ILE A 58 5.91 8.46 -4.20
N ARG A 59 6.05 7.33 -4.92
CA ARG A 59 5.58 7.21 -6.31
C ARG A 59 4.06 7.34 -6.43
N LEU A 60 3.32 6.83 -5.43
CA LEU A 60 1.86 6.91 -5.39
C LEU A 60 1.33 8.20 -4.76
N ALA A 61 2.22 9.04 -4.20
CA ALA A 61 1.87 10.18 -3.36
C ALA A 61 0.83 9.79 -2.29
N ASN A 62 1.13 8.75 -1.51
CA ASN A 62 0.21 8.25 -0.48
C ASN A 62 0.03 9.30 0.64
N ALA A 63 -1.20 9.76 0.84
CA ALA A 63 -1.50 10.78 1.84
C ALA A 63 -1.69 10.25 3.27
N ASP A 64 -1.81 8.91 3.45
CA ASP A 64 -2.20 8.29 4.72
C ASP A 64 -1.31 7.09 5.11
N ARG A 65 0.02 7.23 4.96
CA ARG A 65 0.94 6.19 5.42
C ARG A 65 1.31 6.38 6.89
N HIS A 66 0.63 5.65 7.75
CA HIS A 66 1.01 5.43 9.15
C HIS A 66 1.42 3.97 9.44
N ALA A 67 1.99 3.73 10.62
CA ALA A 67 2.53 2.44 11.05
C ALA A 67 1.45 1.35 11.15
N GLY A 68 0.22 1.73 11.52
CA GLY A 68 -0.94 0.84 11.48
C GLY A 68 -1.25 0.28 10.08
N ASN A 69 -0.86 1.00 9.02
CA ASN A 69 -1.04 0.58 7.62
C ASN A 69 0.13 -0.26 7.09
N ILE A 70 1.07 -0.68 7.94
CA ILE A 70 2.19 -1.54 7.58
C ILE A 70 2.14 -2.80 8.44
N LEU A 71 1.81 -3.92 7.81
CA LEU A 71 1.74 -5.20 8.49
C LEU A 71 3.13 -5.82 8.64
N VAL A 72 3.35 -6.49 9.77
CA VAL A 72 4.58 -7.22 10.06
C VAL A 72 4.32 -8.71 10.00
N SER A 73 5.13 -9.41 9.22
CA SER A 73 5.16 -10.87 9.19
C SER A 73 6.59 -11.38 9.39
N ARG A 74 6.74 -12.66 9.72
CA ARG A 74 8.04 -13.33 9.82
C ARG A 74 8.06 -14.45 8.81
N ASP A 75 9.00 -14.42 7.87
CA ASP A 75 9.17 -15.53 6.93
C ASP A 75 9.64 -16.78 7.71
N GLY A 76 8.96 -17.90 7.50
CA GLY A 76 9.17 -19.14 8.23
C GLY A 76 10.49 -19.84 7.93
N LYS A 77 11.24 -19.41 6.90
CA LYS A 77 12.54 -20.01 6.56
C LYS A 77 13.68 -19.50 7.42
N ASP A 78 13.77 -18.18 7.64
CA ASP A 78 14.88 -17.55 8.35
C ASP A 78 14.44 -16.61 9.50
N GLY A 79 13.14 -16.50 9.76
CA GLY A 79 12.59 -15.59 10.77
C GLY A 79 12.74 -14.11 10.41
N GLN A 80 13.14 -13.81 9.17
CA GLN A 80 13.31 -12.44 8.68
C GLN A 80 11.97 -11.71 8.71
N MET A 81 12.02 -10.48 9.21
CA MET A 81 10.85 -9.61 9.26
C MET A 81 10.54 -9.10 7.86
N VAL A 82 9.29 -9.27 7.42
CA VAL A 82 8.77 -8.76 6.15
C VAL A 82 7.68 -7.76 6.43
N LEU A 83 7.77 -6.59 5.78
CA LEU A 83 6.79 -5.52 5.93
C LEU A 83 5.87 -5.48 4.70
N THR A 84 4.56 -5.49 4.93
CA THR A 84 3.56 -5.41 3.87
C THR A 84 2.72 -4.14 4.04
N PRO A 85 2.88 -3.12 3.18
CA PRO A 85 2.00 -1.97 3.20
C PRO A 85 0.60 -2.39 2.75
N ILE A 86 -0.43 -1.89 3.42
CA ILE A 86 -1.84 -2.07 3.09
C ILE A 86 -2.55 -0.72 3.01
N ASP A 87 -3.85 -0.73 2.73
CA ASP A 87 -4.71 0.45 2.77
C ASP A 87 -4.22 1.63 1.91
N HIS A 88 -4.16 1.40 0.60
CA HIS A 88 -3.70 2.39 -0.39
C HIS A 88 -4.85 3.28 -0.91
N GLY A 89 -5.94 3.42 -0.14
CA GLY A 89 -7.14 4.13 -0.57
C GLY A 89 -6.96 5.64 -0.75
N TYR A 90 -5.93 6.22 -0.13
CA TYR A 90 -5.58 7.65 -0.16
C TYR A 90 -4.32 7.92 -1.02
N CYS A 91 -4.05 7.08 -2.01
CA CYS A 91 -3.05 7.35 -3.04
C CYS A 91 -3.64 8.15 -4.22
N PHE A 92 -2.77 8.73 -5.04
CA PHE A 92 -3.14 9.49 -6.25
C PHE A 92 -4.12 10.65 -6.00
N PRO A 93 -3.75 11.62 -5.14
CA PRO A 93 -4.64 12.73 -4.83
C PRO A 93 -4.83 13.64 -6.06
N ASN A 94 -6.05 14.16 -6.25
CA ASN A 94 -6.40 15.05 -7.38
C ASN A 94 -5.64 16.38 -7.36
N LYS A 95 -5.15 16.79 -6.19
CA LYS A 95 -4.24 17.92 -5.99
C LYS A 95 -3.11 17.41 -5.12
N PHE A 96 -1.91 17.94 -5.30
CA PHE A 96 -0.82 17.61 -4.41
C PHE A 96 -1.17 18.13 -3.00
N GLU A 97 -1.45 17.21 -2.09
CA GLU A 97 -1.74 17.46 -0.68
C GLU A 97 -0.51 17.10 0.15
N ASP A 98 -0.49 17.55 1.40
CA ASP A 98 0.58 17.22 2.34
C ASP A 98 0.55 15.70 2.60
N CYS A 99 1.51 14.98 2.02
CA CYS A 99 1.67 13.55 2.26
C CYS A 99 2.22 13.33 3.67
N THR A 100 1.52 12.53 4.48
CA THR A 100 2.02 12.14 5.80
C THR A 100 2.67 10.76 5.71
N PHE A 101 4.00 10.74 5.79
CA PHE A 101 4.79 9.51 5.83
C PHE A 101 5.36 9.29 7.22
N GLU A 102 4.81 8.36 7.99
CA GLU A 102 5.35 8.07 9.33
C GLU A 102 6.77 7.49 9.28
N TRP A 103 7.09 6.70 8.24
CA TRP A 103 8.42 6.12 8.06
C TRP A 103 9.52 7.17 7.89
N LEU A 104 9.18 8.41 7.54
CA LEU A 104 10.15 9.51 7.41
C LEU A 104 10.90 9.79 8.74
N TYR A 105 10.25 9.51 9.87
CA TYR A 105 10.84 9.73 11.20
C TYR A 105 11.69 8.56 11.69
N TRP A 106 11.66 7.42 10.98
CA TRP A 106 12.39 6.22 11.38
C TRP A 106 13.88 6.33 10.98
N PRO A 107 14.82 5.80 11.78
CA PRO A 107 16.25 5.82 11.46
C PRO A 107 16.58 5.22 10.09
N GLN A 108 15.84 4.19 9.67
CA GLN A 108 16.00 3.49 8.40
C GLN A 108 15.81 4.43 7.19
N ALA A 109 14.92 5.42 7.29
CA ALA A 109 14.72 6.40 6.22
C ALA A 109 15.87 7.41 6.09
N LYS A 110 16.78 7.46 7.06
CA LYS A 110 17.98 8.31 7.04
C LYS A 110 19.19 7.61 6.42
N GLU A 111 19.11 6.30 6.23
CA GLU A 111 20.13 5.53 5.53
C GLU A 111 20.02 5.75 4.00
N PRO A 112 21.14 5.78 3.27
CA PRO A 112 21.11 5.89 1.82
C PRO A 112 20.45 4.65 1.20
N TYR A 113 19.72 4.84 0.11
CA TYR A 113 19.22 3.72 -0.69
C TYR A 113 20.39 2.84 -1.20
N SER A 114 20.16 1.53 -1.23
CA SER A 114 21.11 0.58 -1.84
C SER A 114 21.24 0.83 -3.35
N SER A 115 22.35 0.36 -3.94
CA SER A 115 22.55 0.45 -5.40
C SER A 115 21.40 -0.20 -6.18
N GLU A 116 20.91 -1.35 -5.71
CA GLU A 116 19.76 -2.05 -6.30
C GLU A 116 18.50 -1.18 -6.30
N THR A 117 18.17 -0.55 -5.17
CA THR A 117 17.01 0.36 -5.09
C THR A 117 17.19 1.58 -6.00
N VAL A 118 18.40 2.15 -6.06
CA VAL A 118 18.69 3.28 -6.95
C VAL A 118 18.58 2.89 -8.42
N GLU A 119 19.06 1.70 -8.81
CA GLU A 119 18.93 1.16 -10.16
C GLU A 119 17.46 0.92 -10.53
N TYR A 120 16.67 0.35 -9.60
CA TYR A 120 15.22 0.22 -9.78
C TYR A 120 14.54 1.57 -10.02
N ILE A 121 14.80 2.57 -9.17
CA ILE A 121 14.22 3.92 -9.33
C ILE A 121 14.59 4.51 -10.69
N LYS A 122 15.84 4.37 -11.13
CA LYS A 122 16.31 4.84 -12.45
C LYS A 122 15.66 4.13 -13.63
N SER A 123 15.18 2.90 -13.44
CA SER A 123 14.48 2.14 -14.48
C SER A 123 12.99 2.49 -14.61
N LEU A 124 12.43 3.29 -13.69
CA LEU A 124 11.03 3.71 -13.77
C LEU A 124 10.82 4.69 -14.92
N ASP A 125 9.70 4.52 -15.63
CA ASP A 125 9.27 5.40 -16.71
C ASP A 125 7.93 6.06 -16.32
N PRO A 126 7.93 7.37 -15.98
CA PRO A 126 6.72 8.05 -15.56
C PRO A 126 5.67 8.17 -16.67
N GLU A 127 6.07 8.18 -17.94
CA GLU A 127 5.10 8.28 -19.06
C GLU A 127 4.36 6.95 -19.25
N GLN A 128 5.06 5.82 -19.12
CA GLN A 128 4.42 4.49 -19.12
C GLN A 128 3.46 4.33 -17.94
N ASP A 129 3.81 4.86 -16.76
CA ASP A 129 2.91 4.84 -15.60
C ASP A 129 1.63 5.64 -15.88
N ILE A 130 1.77 6.85 -16.40
CA ILE A 130 0.62 7.70 -16.76
C ILE A 130 -0.25 7.01 -17.81
N GLU A 131 0.35 6.38 -18.82
CA GLU A 131 -0.39 5.62 -19.83
C GLU A 131 -1.18 4.46 -19.22
N LEU A 132 -0.56 3.68 -18.33
CA LEU A 132 -1.22 2.60 -17.61
C LEU A 132 -2.42 3.10 -16.79
N LEU A 133 -2.27 4.25 -16.15
CA LEU A 133 -3.31 4.84 -15.33
C LEU A 133 -4.48 5.37 -16.17
N ARG A 134 -4.18 6.05 -17.30
CA ARG A 134 -5.20 6.45 -18.28
C ARG A 134 -5.94 5.26 -18.85
N PHE A 135 -5.23 4.16 -19.17
CA PHE A 135 -5.85 2.91 -19.63
C PHE A 135 -6.85 2.35 -18.61
N HIS A 136 -6.61 2.56 -17.32
CA HIS A 136 -7.49 2.17 -16.23
C HIS A 136 -8.51 3.23 -15.79
N GLY A 137 -8.63 4.34 -16.53
CA GLY A 137 -9.66 5.35 -16.33
C GLY A 137 -9.29 6.48 -15.36
N TRP A 138 -8.00 6.71 -15.11
CA TRP A 138 -7.54 7.95 -14.48
C TRP A 138 -7.52 9.07 -15.54
N GLU A 139 -8.39 10.08 -15.38
CA GLU A 139 -8.50 11.27 -16.24
C GLU A 139 -7.77 12.49 -15.68
#